data_AF-A0A3S0H770-F1
#
_entry.id   AF-A0A3S0H770-F1
#
_cell.length_a   1.000
_cell.length_b   1.000
_cell.length_c   1.000
_cell.angle_alpha   90.00
_cell.angle_beta   90.00
_cell.angle_gamma   90.00
#
_symmetry.space_group_name_H-M   'P 1'
#
loop_
_entity.id
_entity.type
_entity.pdbx_description
1 polymer ?
#
loop_
_entity_poly.entity_id
_entity_poly.type
_entity_poly.pdbx_seq_one_letter_code
_entity_poly.pdbx_strand_id
1 'polypeptide(L)'
;MALLRQPATAELAGRPLDADVLAQLRHLQPKLHQGAATDMQGLYPEGFVFLNALYGLAWSEVAAAVPATDALHRQALAESRWAGAQVASGQGRAIFDADLPLPYGAFYNGWLAYPLGRQLLAETPAERRPADEARFRQTCARIADALPDTASPFPESYFGAAWPADAAVCVAALAVHNRLYPPRYQPVIRGWLRRVQTRLDTLGLIPHEVEPRTGRVRQGARGASQSLMLALLHDIDPAFGRQQYGLYRRYFVASRLGLPGIREYPQGQFGLGDVDSGPVLWGIGGAAHGPALRRPGAGRGAAQLAQRLRHGLHQRWAA
;
A
#
# COMPACT_ATOMS: atom_id res chain seq x y z
N MET A 1 -22.87 -6.21 19.68
CA MET A 1 -21.44 -6.35 20.07
C MET A 1 -20.77 -7.31 19.09
N ALA A 2 -20.18 -6.77 18.01
CA ALA A 2 -19.78 -7.57 16.86
C ALA A 2 -18.49 -8.36 17.10
N LEU A 3 -18.54 -9.67 16.82
CA LEU A 3 -17.40 -10.57 16.66
C LEU A 3 -16.48 -10.06 15.54
N LEU A 4 -15.54 -9.19 15.89
CA LEU A 4 -14.32 -9.03 15.11
C LEU A 4 -13.49 -10.30 15.36
N ARG A 5 -13.18 -11.08 14.30
CA ARG A 5 -12.26 -12.22 14.42
C ARG A 5 -10.96 -11.70 15.03
N GLN A 6 -10.65 -12.14 16.24
CA GLN A 6 -9.34 -11.90 16.83
C GLN A 6 -8.35 -12.76 16.05
N PRO A 7 -7.25 -12.19 15.52
CA PRO A 7 -6.22 -12.99 14.86
C PRO A 7 -5.72 -14.05 15.85
N ALA A 8 -5.47 -15.26 15.38
CA ALA A 8 -4.77 -16.26 16.17
C ALA A 8 -3.32 -15.77 16.35
N THR A 9 -3.10 -14.96 17.38
CA THR A 9 -1.76 -14.48 17.76
C THR A 9 -1.02 -15.66 18.36
N ALA A 10 -0.02 -16.16 17.64
CA ALA A 10 0.98 -16.99 18.27
C ALA A 10 2.04 -16.07 18.87
N GLU A 11 2.46 -16.34 20.10
CA GLU A 11 3.69 -15.76 20.63
C GLU A 11 4.86 -16.43 19.92
N LEU A 12 5.41 -15.74 18.93
CA LEU A 12 6.68 -16.09 18.29
C LEU A 12 7.71 -15.07 18.77
N ALA A 13 8.69 -15.53 19.55
CA ALA A 13 9.77 -14.70 20.10
C ALA A 13 9.32 -13.51 20.98
N GLY A 14 8.23 -13.67 21.76
CA GLY A 14 7.80 -12.69 22.76
C GLY A 14 7.08 -11.45 22.22
N ARG A 15 6.67 -11.45 20.95
CA ARG A 15 5.77 -10.44 20.37
C ARG A 15 4.60 -11.13 19.65
N PRO A 16 3.40 -10.52 19.62
CA PRO A 16 2.26 -11.09 18.90
C PRO A 16 2.51 -10.99 17.40
N LEU A 17 2.85 -12.13 16.77
CA LEU A 17 2.85 -12.29 15.32
C LEU A 17 1.58 -13.04 14.94
N ASP A 18 0.89 -12.59 13.89
CA ASP A 18 -0.25 -13.33 13.35
C ASP A 18 0.26 -14.61 12.66
N ALA A 19 0.03 -15.76 13.31
CA ALA A 19 0.51 -17.06 12.84
C ALA A 19 -0.06 -17.43 11.46
N ASP A 20 -1.30 -17.00 11.18
CA ASP A 20 -1.94 -17.25 9.90
C ASP A 20 -1.24 -16.43 8.80
N VAL A 21 -0.77 -15.22 9.10
CA VAL A 21 -0.03 -14.39 8.14
C VAL A 21 1.31 -15.04 7.80
N LEU A 22 2.05 -15.52 8.80
CA LEU A 22 3.32 -16.20 8.55
C LEU A 22 3.12 -17.50 7.74
N ALA A 23 2.09 -18.28 8.06
CA ALA A 23 1.73 -19.48 7.28
C ALA A 23 1.40 -19.12 5.83
N GLN A 24 0.66 -18.04 5.61
CA GLN A 24 0.33 -17.55 4.27
C GLN A 24 1.58 -17.11 3.49
N LEU A 25 2.51 -16.39 4.14
CA LEU A 25 3.76 -15.96 3.51
C LEU A 25 4.62 -17.16 3.08
N ARG A 26 4.75 -18.17 3.95
CA ARG A 26 5.44 -19.43 3.62
C ARG A 26 4.76 -20.19 2.48
N HIS A 27 3.43 -20.16 2.41
CA HIS A 27 2.69 -20.76 1.29
C HIS A 27 2.92 -20.01 -0.04
N LEU A 28 3.04 -18.68 0.01
CA LEU A 28 3.24 -17.84 -1.17
C LEU A 28 4.67 -17.88 -1.69
N GLN A 29 5.66 -18.05 -0.81
CA GLN A 29 7.08 -18.05 -1.15
C GLN A 29 7.40 -18.87 -2.42
N PRO A 30 7.19 -20.20 -2.47
CA PRO A 30 7.56 -20.97 -3.66
C PRO A 30 6.82 -20.50 -4.93
N LYS A 31 5.60 -19.95 -4.82
CA LYS A 31 4.84 -19.46 -5.98
C LYS A 31 5.42 -18.18 -6.55
N LEU A 32 5.81 -17.25 -5.66
CA LEU A 32 6.46 -16.00 -6.03
C LEU A 32 7.79 -16.28 -6.75
N HIS A 33 8.61 -17.16 -6.18
CA HIS A 33 9.87 -17.60 -6.78
C HIS A 33 9.70 -18.37 -8.10
N GLN A 34 8.50 -18.90 -8.38
CA GLN A 34 8.14 -19.59 -9.63
C GLN A 34 7.42 -18.68 -10.66
N GLY A 35 7.39 -17.36 -10.43
CA GLY A 35 6.88 -16.41 -11.42
C GLY A 35 5.43 -15.97 -11.24
N ALA A 36 4.80 -16.22 -10.08
CA ALA A 36 3.42 -15.78 -9.83
C ALA A 36 3.21 -14.25 -9.98
N ALA A 37 4.25 -13.43 -9.77
CA ALA A 37 4.17 -12.00 -10.05
C ALA A 37 4.10 -11.68 -11.55
N THR A 38 4.82 -12.45 -12.37
CA THR A 38 4.72 -12.36 -13.83
C THR A 38 3.33 -12.78 -14.31
N ASP A 39 2.77 -13.86 -13.75
CA ASP A 39 1.40 -14.27 -14.04
C ASP A 39 0.40 -13.17 -13.65
N MET A 40 0.59 -12.54 -12.49
CA MET A 40 -0.28 -11.47 -12.01
C MET A 40 -0.25 -10.24 -12.93
N GLN A 41 0.89 -9.94 -13.56
CA GLN A 41 1.02 -8.86 -14.55
C GLN A 41 0.08 -9.02 -15.75
N GLY A 42 -0.24 -10.26 -16.12
CA GLY A 42 -1.20 -10.56 -17.19
C GLY A 42 -2.68 -10.41 -16.78
N LEU A 43 -2.95 -10.32 -15.48
CA LEU A 43 -4.31 -10.19 -14.93
C LEU A 43 -4.61 -8.77 -14.45
N TYR A 44 -3.59 -8.06 -14.00
CA TYR A 44 -3.65 -6.74 -13.41
C TYR A 44 -2.50 -5.89 -13.97
N PRO A 45 -2.76 -4.68 -14.49
CA PRO A 45 -1.73 -3.87 -15.15
C PRO A 45 -0.52 -3.60 -14.26
N GLU A 46 -0.63 -3.60 -12.94
CA GLU A 46 0.48 -3.37 -12.01
C GLU A 46 0.86 -4.64 -11.23
N GLY A 47 0.36 -5.79 -11.67
CA GLY A 47 0.36 -7.05 -10.95
C GLY A 47 1.73 -7.50 -10.48
N PHE A 48 2.75 -7.30 -11.31
CA PHE A 48 4.12 -7.69 -10.97
C PHE A 48 4.67 -6.87 -9.80
N VAL A 49 4.57 -5.55 -9.88
CA VAL A 49 5.08 -4.63 -8.85
C VAL A 49 4.27 -4.79 -7.57
N PHE A 50 2.95 -4.77 -7.68
CA PHE A 50 2.07 -4.79 -6.52
C PHE A 50 2.21 -6.08 -5.70
N LEU A 51 2.28 -7.24 -6.37
CA LEU A 51 2.43 -8.52 -5.67
C LEU A 51 3.78 -8.64 -4.96
N ASN A 52 4.89 -8.28 -5.62
CA ASN A 52 6.21 -8.30 -5.00
C ASN A 52 6.32 -7.27 -3.87
N ALA A 53 5.81 -6.05 -4.06
CA ALA A 53 5.88 -4.99 -3.05
C ALA A 53 5.11 -5.35 -1.77
N LEU A 54 3.87 -5.87 -1.90
CA LEU A 54 3.07 -6.29 -0.74
C LEU A 54 3.68 -7.52 -0.04
N TYR A 55 4.23 -8.46 -0.81
CA TYR A 55 4.94 -9.63 -0.26
C TYR A 55 6.18 -9.21 0.53
N GLY A 56 7.03 -8.33 -0.04
CA GLY A 56 8.22 -7.82 0.63
C GLY A 56 7.90 -6.97 1.86
N LEU A 57 6.86 -6.13 1.78
CA LEU A 57 6.37 -5.34 2.91
C LEU A 57 5.91 -6.23 4.06
N ALA A 58 5.15 -7.29 3.77
CA ALA A 58 4.69 -8.22 4.79
C ALA A 58 5.87 -8.95 5.47
N TRP A 59 6.88 -9.37 4.71
CA TRP A 59 8.10 -9.93 5.30
C TRP A 59 8.92 -8.90 6.10
N SER A 60 8.96 -7.63 5.68
CA SER A 60 9.59 -6.57 6.48
C SER A 60 8.92 -6.41 7.85
N GLU A 61 7.59 -6.51 7.93
CA GLU A 61 6.88 -6.48 9.21
C GLU A 61 7.21 -7.71 10.08
N VAL A 62 7.35 -8.89 9.48
CA VAL A 62 7.81 -10.10 10.20
C VAL A 62 9.22 -9.87 10.75
N ALA A 63 10.15 -9.35 9.94
CA ALA A 63 11.52 -9.06 10.38
C ALA A 63 11.55 -8.09 11.57
N ALA A 64 10.73 -7.03 11.55
CA ALA A 64 10.63 -6.05 12.63
C ALA A 64 9.97 -6.61 13.92
N ALA A 65 9.20 -7.70 13.79
CA ALA A 65 8.47 -8.30 14.90
C ALA A 65 9.32 -9.30 15.71
N VAL A 66 10.47 -9.76 15.20
CA VAL A 66 11.33 -10.76 15.87
C VAL A 66 12.75 -10.22 16.12
N PRO A 67 13.49 -10.75 17.12
CA PRO A 67 14.87 -10.34 17.38
C PRO A 67 15.79 -10.58 16.18
N ALA A 68 16.78 -9.70 15.97
CA ALA A 68 17.74 -9.81 14.87
C ALA A 68 18.56 -11.12 14.89
N THR A 69 18.72 -11.74 16.07
CA THR A 69 19.40 -13.03 16.23
C THR A 69 18.58 -14.23 15.76
N ASP A 70 17.25 -14.07 15.62
CA ASP A 70 16.32 -15.11 15.23
C ASP A 70 16.54 -15.56 13.77
N ALA A 71 16.38 -16.86 13.51
CA ALA A 71 16.45 -17.39 12.14
C ALA A 71 15.32 -16.85 11.26
N LEU A 72 14.15 -16.60 11.84
CA LEU A 72 13.01 -16.02 11.14
C LEU A 72 13.29 -14.58 10.69
N HIS A 73 14.06 -13.81 11.47
CA HIS A 73 14.49 -12.47 11.08
C HIS A 73 15.32 -12.52 9.78
N ARG A 74 16.33 -13.40 9.74
CA ARG A 74 17.18 -13.59 8.56
C ARG A 74 16.40 -14.05 7.34
N GLN A 75 15.46 -14.98 7.52
CA GLN A 75 14.55 -15.43 6.45
C GLN A 75 13.71 -14.26 5.93
N ALA A 76 13.10 -13.50 6.83
CA ALA A 76 12.22 -12.39 6.49
C ALA A 76 12.95 -11.29 5.73
N LEU A 77 14.17 -10.93 6.15
CA LEU A 77 15.01 -9.99 5.41
C LEU A 77 15.41 -10.53 4.03
N ALA A 78 15.76 -11.82 3.92
CA ALA A 78 16.12 -12.42 2.65
C ALA A 78 14.95 -12.36 1.64
N GLU A 79 13.74 -12.69 2.06
CA GLU A 79 12.54 -12.63 1.22
C GLU A 79 12.14 -11.19 0.88
N SER A 80 12.22 -10.26 1.84
CA SER A 80 11.98 -8.83 1.58
C SER A 80 12.95 -8.29 0.53
N ARG A 81 14.25 -8.59 0.66
CA ARG A 81 15.30 -8.16 -0.28
C ARG A 81 15.10 -8.74 -1.67
N TRP A 82 14.76 -10.03 -1.74
CA TRP A 82 14.45 -10.68 -3.01
C TRP A 82 13.28 -9.98 -3.71
N ALA A 83 12.19 -9.71 -2.98
CA ALA A 83 11.02 -9.04 -3.54
C ALA A 83 11.32 -7.59 -3.97
N GLY A 84 12.08 -6.84 -3.17
CA GLY A 84 12.56 -5.50 -3.52
C GLY A 84 13.42 -5.50 -4.79
N ALA A 85 14.28 -6.52 -4.97
CA ALA A 85 15.06 -6.69 -6.19
C ALA A 85 14.18 -6.97 -7.42
N GLN A 86 13.07 -7.72 -7.26
CA GLN A 86 12.09 -7.91 -8.34
C GLN A 86 11.46 -6.57 -8.75
N VAL A 87 10.96 -5.77 -7.80
CA VAL A 87 10.39 -4.42 -8.10
C VAL A 87 11.43 -3.50 -8.76
N ALA A 88 12.69 -3.57 -8.34
CA ALA A 88 13.79 -2.79 -8.91
C ALA A 88 14.32 -3.31 -10.26
N SER A 89 13.80 -4.44 -10.77
CA SER A 89 14.27 -5.05 -12.01
C SER A 89 13.80 -4.30 -13.27
N GLY A 90 14.32 -4.70 -14.43
CA GLY A 90 13.82 -4.22 -15.72
C GLY A 90 12.34 -4.55 -15.93
N GLN A 91 11.92 -5.77 -15.54
CA GLN A 91 10.52 -6.20 -15.63
C GLN A 91 9.61 -5.34 -14.74
N GLY A 92 10.05 -4.99 -13.53
CA GLY A 92 9.31 -4.12 -12.63
C GLY A 92 9.10 -2.69 -13.17
N ARG A 93 9.95 -2.24 -14.10
CA ARG A 93 9.82 -0.93 -14.76
C ARG A 93 9.14 -0.98 -16.13
N ALA A 94 9.00 -2.16 -16.73
CA ALA A 94 8.79 -2.31 -18.17
C ALA A 94 7.52 -1.63 -18.71
N ILE A 95 6.49 -1.50 -17.87
CA ILE A 95 5.18 -0.94 -18.25
C ILE A 95 5.04 0.55 -17.89
N PHE A 96 5.99 1.10 -17.14
CA PHE A 96 5.89 2.46 -16.62
C PHE A 96 6.64 3.44 -17.52
N ASP A 97 6.04 4.59 -17.75
CA ASP A 97 6.58 5.62 -18.62
C ASP A 97 7.75 6.36 -17.94
N ALA A 98 8.94 6.24 -18.52
CA ALA A 98 10.16 6.85 -18.03
C ALA A 98 10.18 8.38 -18.21
N ASP A 99 9.36 8.92 -19.11
CA ASP A 99 9.37 10.33 -19.52
C ASP A 99 8.37 11.19 -18.73
N LEU A 100 7.65 10.59 -17.77
CA LEU A 100 6.80 11.34 -16.84
C LEU A 100 7.62 12.34 -16.00
N PRO A 101 7.02 13.46 -15.56
CA PRO A 101 7.71 14.44 -14.69
C PRO A 101 8.37 13.82 -13.46
N LEU A 102 7.72 12.80 -12.88
CA LEU A 102 8.35 11.83 -12.01
C LEU A 102 8.61 10.56 -12.83
N PRO A 103 9.86 10.25 -13.24
CA PRO A 103 10.14 9.10 -14.10
C PRO A 103 9.58 7.80 -13.56
N TYR A 104 8.84 7.06 -14.38
CA TYR A 104 8.05 5.85 -14.04
C TYR A 104 6.79 6.09 -13.19
N GLY A 105 6.43 7.34 -12.94
CA GLY A 105 5.19 7.72 -12.26
C GLY A 105 5.17 7.49 -10.75
N ALA A 106 4.14 8.04 -10.10
CA ALA A 106 3.96 7.96 -8.66
C ALA A 106 3.80 6.51 -8.16
N PHE A 107 3.05 5.67 -8.88
CA PHE A 107 2.82 4.28 -8.50
C PHE A 107 4.14 3.52 -8.32
N TYR A 108 4.98 3.47 -9.36
CA TYR A 108 6.24 2.73 -9.32
C TYR A 108 7.18 3.27 -8.23
N ASN A 109 7.37 4.58 -8.16
CA ASN A 109 8.31 5.16 -7.20
C ASN A 109 7.85 4.98 -5.76
N GLY A 110 6.54 5.09 -5.50
CA GLY A 110 5.96 4.81 -4.19
C GLY A 110 6.17 3.34 -3.79
N TRP A 111 5.77 2.41 -4.64
CA TRP A 111 5.89 0.97 -4.38
C TRP A 111 7.31 0.41 -4.44
N LEU A 112 8.27 1.18 -5.00
CA LEU A 112 9.70 0.90 -4.85
C LEU A 112 10.24 1.42 -3.51
N ALA A 113 9.93 2.68 -3.15
CA ALA A 113 10.55 3.34 -2.01
C ALA A 113 9.96 2.91 -0.67
N TYR A 114 8.63 2.79 -0.57
CA TYR A 114 7.98 2.54 0.71
C TYR A 114 8.32 1.16 1.29
N PRO A 115 8.20 0.03 0.55
CA PRO A 115 8.63 -1.27 1.07
C PRO A 115 10.13 -1.32 1.39
N LEU A 116 10.97 -0.69 0.56
CA LEU A 116 12.41 -0.62 0.80
C LEU A 116 12.74 0.13 2.09
N GLY A 117 12.06 1.25 2.36
CA GLY A 117 12.20 1.97 3.63
C GLY A 117 11.76 1.13 4.83
N ARG A 118 10.69 0.33 4.70
CA ARG A 118 10.22 -0.58 5.75
C ARG A 118 11.20 -1.72 6.01
N GLN A 119 11.83 -2.24 4.96
CA GLN A 119 12.93 -3.20 5.08
C GLN A 119 14.12 -2.57 5.85
N LEU A 120 14.57 -1.38 5.46
CA LEU A 120 15.69 -0.69 6.12
C LEU A 120 15.41 -0.38 7.61
N LEU A 121 14.14 -0.13 7.97
CA LEU A 121 13.71 0.04 9.37
C LEU A 121 13.77 -1.27 10.17
N ALA A 122 13.55 -2.41 9.52
CA ALA A 122 13.65 -3.71 10.16
C ALA A 122 15.11 -4.19 10.32
N GLU A 123 16.04 -3.67 9.52
CA GLU A 123 17.46 -4.01 9.54
C GLU A 123 18.24 -3.27 10.63
N THR A 124 19.18 -3.98 11.27
CA THR A 124 20.24 -3.35 12.07
C THR A 124 21.21 -2.57 11.16
N PRO A 125 21.96 -1.59 11.68
CA PRO A 125 22.94 -0.85 10.88
C PRO A 125 23.96 -1.73 10.14
N ALA A 126 24.33 -2.88 10.71
CA ALA A 126 25.26 -3.83 10.09
C ALA A 126 24.64 -4.65 8.95
N GLU A 127 23.31 -4.82 8.95
CA GLU A 127 22.60 -5.55 7.91
C GLU A 127 22.31 -4.69 6.69
N ARG A 128 22.27 -3.36 6.84
CA ARG A 128 21.91 -2.42 5.77
C ARG A 128 22.91 -2.47 4.64
N ARG A 129 22.38 -2.66 3.42
CA ARG A 129 23.19 -2.70 2.21
C ARG A 129 23.34 -1.29 1.65
N PRO A 130 24.57 -0.82 1.35
CA PRO A 130 24.77 0.53 0.78
C PRO A 130 23.97 0.79 -0.49
N ALA A 131 23.78 -0.23 -1.34
CA ALA A 131 22.98 -0.12 -2.55
C ALA A 131 21.48 0.11 -2.28
N ASP A 132 20.94 -0.50 -1.22
CA ASP A 132 19.54 -0.35 -0.82
C ASP A 132 19.32 1.05 -0.22
N GLU A 133 20.23 1.50 0.63
CA GLU A 133 20.20 2.86 1.18
C GLU A 133 20.32 3.93 0.09
N ALA A 134 21.26 3.76 -0.84
CA ALA A 134 21.43 4.68 -1.97
C ALA A 134 20.17 4.75 -2.83
N ARG A 135 19.58 3.60 -3.18
CA ARG A 135 18.34 3.52 -3.96
C ARG A 135 17.16 4.18 -3.24
N PHE A 136 17.01 3.92 -1.94
CA PHE A 136 15.94 4.49 -1.13
C PHE A 136 16.07 6.02 -1.06
N ARG A 137 17.27 6.54 -0.76
CA ARG A 137 17.53 7.98 -0.68
C ARG A 137 17.36 8.67 -2.03
N GLN A 138 17.85 8.07 -3.11
CA GLN A 138 17.69 8.62 -4.47
C GLN A 138 16.21 8.66 -4.89
N THR A 139 15.44 7.62 -4.56
CA THR A 139 14.01 7.59 -4.90
C THR A 139 13.22 8.58 -4.05
N CYS A 140 13.52 8.72 -2.75
CA CYS A 140 12.93 9.75 -1.91
C CYS A 140 13.25 11.17 -2.41
N ALA A 141 14.48 11.43 -2.87
CA ALA A 141 14.84 12.71 -3.46
C ALA A 141 13.98 13.01 -4.69
N ARG A 142 13.91 12.08 -5.66
CA ARG A 142 13.06 12.24 -6.86
C ARG A 142 11.59 12.49 -6.52
N ILE A 143 11.04 11.74 -5.56
CA ILE A 143 9.66 11.95 -5.09
C ILE A 143 9.50 13.35 -4.48
N ALA A 144 10.43 13.76 -3.62
CA ALA A 144 10.36 15.05 -2.94
C ALA A 144 10.49 16.22 -3.91
N ASP A 145 11.27 16.08 -4.99
CA ASP A 145 11.44 17.10 -6.02
C ASP A 145 10.17 17.22 -6.90
N ALA A 146 9.45 16.12 -7.15
CA ALA A 146 8.24 16.13 -7.98
C ALA A 146 6.98 16.68 -7.28
N LEU A 147 6.97 16.75 -5.94
CA LEU A 147 5.78 17.14 -5.17
C LEU A 147 5.50 18.66 -5.12
N PRO A 148 6.48 19.58 -5.05
CA PRO A 148 6.22 21.02 -4.99
C PRO A 148 5.83 21.67 -6.32
N ASP A 149 6.32 21.15 -7.45
CA ASP A 149 6.36 21.85 -8.74
C ASP A 149 5.06 21.76 -9.57
N THR A 150 3.95 21.39 -8.94
CA THR A 150 2.69 21.10 -9.63
C THR A 150 1.50 21.85 -9.00
N ALA A 151 0.57 22.31 -9.83
CA ALA A 151 -0.68 22.94 -9.38
C ALA A 151 -1.67 21.92 -8.74
N SER A 152 -1.42 20.63 -8.92
CA SER A 152 -2.04 19.51 -8.22
C SER A 152 -1.10 18.99 -7.13
N PRO A 153 -1.57 18.61 -5.92
CA PRO A 153 -0.71 17.92 -4.96
C PRO A 153 -0.43 16.46 -5.33
N PHE A 154 -1.02 15.94 -6.42
CA PHE A 154 -0.97 14.54 -6.80
C PHE A 154 -0.15 14.38 -8.09
N PRO A 155 1.10 13.86 -8.01
CA PRO A 155 1.88 13.56 -9.20
C PRO A 155 1.20 12.49 -10.05
N GLU A 156 1.46 12.50 -11.35
CA GLU A 156 0.97 11.50 -12.29
C GLU A 156 1.46 10.10 -11.91
N SER A 157 0.53 9.16 -11.81
CA SER A 157 0.84 7.72 -11.72
C SER A 157 1.12 7.18 -13.12
N TYR A 158 0.34 7.63 -14.10
CA TYR A 158 0.45 7.34 -15.52
C TYR A 158 0.22 8.63 -16.32
N PHE A 159 0.59 8.62 -17.60
CA PHE A 159 0.36 9.77 -18.47
C PHE A 159 -1.14 10.18 -18.48
N GLY A 160 -1.42 11.42 -18.08
CA GLY A 160 -2.75 11.99 -18.03
C GLY A 160 -3.63 11.53 -16.86
N ALA A 161 -3.08 10.77 -15.91
CA ALA A 161 -3.84 10.17 -14.81
C ALA A 161 -3.07 10.16 -13.47
N ALA A 162 -3.77 10.56 -12.40
CA ALA A 162 -3.19 10.70 -11.07
C ALA A 162 -4.13 10.14 -10.00
N TRP A 163 -3.60 9.23 -9.18
CA TRP A 163 -4.31 8.65 -8.04
C TRP A 163 -3.71 9.18 -6.74
N PRO A 164 -4.51 9.84 -5.90
CA PRO A 164 -4.08 10.25 -4.55
C PRO A 164 -3.54 9.12 -3.68
N ALA A 165 -3.98 7.89 -3.91
CA ALA A 165 -3.47 6.71 -3.21
C ALA A 165 -1.98 6.48 -3.49
N ASP A 166 -1.54 6.60 -4.73
CA ASP A 166 -0.13 6.43 -5.11
C ASP A 166 0.74 7.57 -4.58
N ALA A 167 0.21 8.80 -4.64
CA ALA A 167 0.84 9.95 -4.02
C ALA A 167 1.02 9.74 -2.51
N ALA A 168 0.05 9.15 -1.82
CA ALA A 168 0.18 8.81 -0.40
C ALA A 168 1.28 7.77 -0.14
N VAL A 169 1.46 6.76 -1.01
CA VAL A 169 2.57 5.79 -0.87
C VAL A 169 3.92 6.51 -0.98
N CYS A 170 4.07 7.40 -1.95
CA CYS A 170 5.25 8.25 -2.11
C CYS A 170 5.55 9.08 -0.85
N VAL A 171 4.54 9.77 -0.30
CA VAL A 171 4.71 10.62 0.88
C VAL A 171 4.98 9.78 2.14
N ALA A 172 4.40 8.58 2.26
CA ALA A 172 4.72 7.65 3.33
C ALA A 172 6.20 7.20 3.28
N ALA A 173 6.77 7.00 2.09
CA ALA A 173 8.20 6.72 1.95
C ALA A 173 9.07 7.88 2.47
N LEU A 174 8.68 9.14 2.22
CA LEU A 174 9.37 10.31 2.78
C LEU A 174 9.28 10.37 4.32
N ALA A 175 8.12 10.00 4.88
CA ALA A 175 7.95 9.92 6.33
C ALA A 175 8.84 8.83 6.95
N VAL A 176 8.93 7.66 6.29
CA VAL A 176 9.87 6.58 6.66
C VAL A 176 11.32 7.05 6.59
N HIS A 177 11.70 7.83 5.55
CA HIS A 177 13.04 8.41 5.46
C HIS A 177 13.38 9.28 6.69
N ASN A 178 12.47 10.14 7.14
CA ASN A 178 12.70 10.98 8.33
C ASN A 178 12.83 10.18 9.64
N ARG A 179 12.43 8.90 9.65
CA ARG A 179 12.64 7.99 10.78
C ARG A 179 13.98 7.27 10.72
N LEU A 180 14.51 7.05 9.52
CA LEU A 180 15.78 6.35 9.28
C LEU A 180 17.00 7.28 9.34
N TYR A 181 16.82 8.53 8.94
CA TYR A 181 17.90 9.51 8.73
C TYR A 181 17.53 10.86 9.34
N PRO A 182 18.48 11.81 9.45
CA PRO A 182 18.16 13.18 9.83
C PRO A 182 16.95 13.72 9.04
N PRO A 183 15.88 14.21 9.72
CA PRO A 183 14.65 14.62 9.06
C PRO A 183 14.90 15.71 8.02
N ARG A 184 14.61 15.40 6.76
CA ARG A 184 14.81 16.31 5.61
C ARG A 184 13.50 16.68 4.94
N TYR A 185 12.55 15.74 4.88
CA TYR A 185 11.36 15.89 4.04
C TYR A 185 10.13 16.41 4.79
N GLN A 186 10.25 16.72 6.09
CA GLN A 186 9.12 17.23 6.88
C GLN A 186 8.46 18.50 6.30
N PRO A 187 9.20 19.48 5.74
CA PRO A 187 8.59 20.61 5.05
C PRO A 187 7.77 20.21 3.83
N VAL A 188 8.28 19.27 3.01
CA VAL A 188 7.60 18.75 1.80
C VAL A 188 6.30 18.03 2.18
N ILE A 189 6.36 17.14 3.17
CA ILE A 189 5.19 16.39 3.68
C ILE A 189 4.11 17.36 4.18
N ARG A 190 4.47 18.35 5.01
CA ARG A 190 3.53 19.36 5.52
C ARG A 190 2.93 20.21 4.40
N GLY A 191 3.74 20.57 3.40
CA GLY A 191 3.30 21.30 2.21
C GLY A 191 2.26 20.52 1.42
N TRP A 192 2.54 19.24 1.16
CA TRP A 192 1.62 18.32 0.50
C TRP A 192 0.31 18.18 1.26
N LEU A 193 0.35 17.92 2.58
CA LEU A 193 -0.85 17.77 3.42
C LEU A 193 -1.77 18.99 3.36
N ARG A 194 -1.22 20.21 3.48
CA ARG A 194 -2.01 21.44 3.37
C ARG A 194 -2.74 21.54 2.03
N ARG A 195 -2.11 21.12 0.94
CA ARG A 195 -2.73 21.14 -0.40
C ARG A 195 -3.73 20.00 -0.60
N VAL A 196 -3.50 18.82 -0.03
CA VAL A 196 -4.48 17.72 -0.07
C VAL A 196 -5.77 18.12 0.65
N GLN A 197 -5.66 18.79 1.79
CA GLN A 197 -6.81 19.24 2.57
C GLN A 197 -7.71 20.24 1.82
N THR A 198 -7.19 20.95 0.80
CA THR A 198 -8.00 21.84 -0.06
C THR A 198 -8.58 21.14 -1.29
N ARG A 199 -8.32 19.83 -1.46
CA ARG A 199 -8.69 19.02 -2.63
C ARG A 199 -9.46 17.75 -2.27
N LEU A 200 -10.10 17.76 -1.10
CA LEU A 200 -10.98 16.67 -0.67
C LEU A 200 -12.24 16.62 -1.54
N ASP A 201 -12.87 15.46 -1.60
CA ASP A 201 -14.16 15.29 -2.26
C ASP A 201 -15.31 15.93 -1.46
N THR A 202 -16.53 15.81 -1.98
CA THR A 202 -17.72 16.38 -1.33
C THR A 202 -18.06 15.76 0.03
N LEU A 203 -17.47 14.61 0.37
CA LEU A 203 -17.61 13.94 1.66
C LEU A 203 -16.49 14.32 2.64
N GLY A 204 -15.54 15.17 2.21
CA GLY A 204 -14.34 15.50 2.98
C GLY A 204 -13.31 14.37 2.99
N LEU A 205 -13.36 13.46 2.01
CA LEU A 205 -12.41 12.37 1.88
C LEU A 205 -11.38 12.66 0.78
N ILE A 206 -10.18 12.09 0.89
CA ILE A 206 -9.22 12.14 -0.20
C ILE A 206 -9.84 11.41 -1.40
N PRO A 207 -9.94 12.01 -2.61
CA PRO A 207 -10.61 11.41 -3.75
C PRO A 207 -9.87 10.15 -4.27
N HIS A 208 -10.54 9.35 -5.10
CA HIS A 208 -9.91 8.18 -5.74
C HIS A 208 -9.07 8.57 -6.95
N GLU A 209 -9.58 9.47 -7.80
CA GLU A 209 -8.90 9.93 -9.01
C GLU A 209 -9.07 11.45 -9.16
N VAL A 210 -8.02 12.11 -9.62
CA VAL A 210 -8.01 13.55 -9.88
C VAL A 210 -7.50 13.86 -11.28
N GLU A 211 -7.83 15.05 -11.76
CA GLU A 211 -7.18 15.61 -12.95
C GLU A 211 -5.74 16.03 -12.58
N PRO A 212 -4.68 15.55 -13.26
CA PRO A 212 -3.31 15.69 -12.77
C PRO A 212 -2.76 17.11 -12.74
N ARG A 213 -3.22 18.01 -13.61
CA ARG A 213 -2.65 19.37 -13.71
C ARG A 213 -3.22 20.30 -12.65
N THR A 214 -4.51 20.21 -12.42
CA THR A 214 -5.31 21.07 -11.56
C THR A 214 -5.58 20.44 -10.21
N GLY A 215 -5.50 19.10 -10.09
CA GLY A 215 -5.89 18.32 -8.92
C GLY A 215 -7.40 18.37 -8.62
N ARG A 216 -8.22 18.69 -9.63
CA ARG A 216 -9.68 18.66 -9.52
C ARG A 216 -10.16 17.22 -9.39
N VAL A 217 -11.09 16.99 -8.47
CA VAL A 217 -11.72 15.67 -8.29
C VAL A 217 -12.37 15.20 -9.60
N ARG A 218 -11.93 14.04 -10.10
CA ARG A 218 -12.59 13.32 -11.20
C ARG A 218 -13.50 12.23 -10.65
N GLN A 219 -13.00 11.49 -9.66
CA GLN A 219 -13.74 10.46 -8.96
C GLN A 219 -13.64 10.66 -7.46
N GLY A 220 -14.78 10.65 -6.76
CA GLY A 220 -14.84 10.73 -5.30
C GLY A 220 -14.17 9.54 -4.62
N ALA A 221 -14.17 9.52 -3.29
CA ALA A 221 -13.53 8.49 -2.52
C ALA A 221 -14.06 7.07 -2.83
N ARG A 222 -13.15 6.10 -2.92
CA ARG A 222 -13.42 4.67 -3.08
C ARG A 222 -12.86 3.84 -1.93
N GLY A 223 -13.55 2.77 -1.55
CA GLY A 223 -13.25 1.98 -0.35
C GLY A 223 -11.87 1.34 -0.36
N ALA A 224 -11.45 0.77 -1.49
CA ALA A 224 -10.13 0.18 -1.64
C ALA A 224 -9.01 1.23 -1.45
N SER A 225 -9.09 2.36 -2.14
CA SER A 225 -8.11 3.45 -2.02
C SER A 225 -8.11 4.10 -0.66
N GLN A 226 -9.28 4.30 -0.03
CA GLN A 226 -9.34 4.80 1.34
C GLN A 226 -8.65 3.84 2.31
N SER A 227 -8.88 2.53 2.18
CA SER A 227 -8.24 1.53 3.04
C SER A 227 -6.71 1.61 2.97
N LEU A 228 -6.17 1.72 1.75
CA LEU A 228 -4.73 1.87 1.53
C LEU A 228 -4.21 3.18 2.13
N MET A 229 -4.83 4.31 1.77
CA MET A 229 -4.40 5.63 2.26
C MET A 229 -4.47 5.72 3.79
N LEU A 230 -5.49 5.13 4.43
CA LEU A 230 -5.59 5.09 5.89
C LEU A 230 -4.49 4.26 6.54
N ALA A 231 -3.98 3.21 5.90
CA ALA A 231 -2.82 2.49 6.43
C ALA A 231 -1.55 3.35 6.40
N LEU A 232 -1.41 4.20 5.37
CA LEU A 232 -0.25 5.06 5.12
C LEU A 232 -0.30 6.37 5.92
N LEU A 233 -1.49 6.95 6.11
CA LEU A 233 -1.70 8.18 6.86
C LEU A 233 -1.24 8.07 8.32
N HIS A 234 -1.19 6.86 8.87
CA HIS A 234 -0.58 6.61 10.17
C HIS A 234 0.89 7.03 10.21
N ASP A 235 1.66 6.76 9.15
CA ASP A 235 3.07 7.16 9.07
C ASP A 235 3.23 8.63 8.63
N ILE A 236 2.26 9.18 7.89
CA ILE A 236 2.32 10.55 7.33
C ILE A 236 1.86 11.60 8.34
N ASP A 237 0.62 11.49 8.84
CA ASP A 237 0.00 12.42 9.78
C ASP A 237 -1.15 11.70 10.52
N PRO A 238 -0.88 11.19 11.74
CA PRO A 238 -1.90 10.47 12.52
C PRO A 238 -3.15 11.28 12.84
N ALA A 239 -3.04 12.61 12.97
CA ALA A 239 -4.19 13.45 13.33
C ALA A 239 -5.17 13.55 12.15
N PHE A 240 -4.66 13.85 10.96
CA PHE A 240 -5.43 13.84 9.73
C PHE A 240 -5.92 12.43 9.39
N GLY A 241 -5.10 11.39 9.63
CA GLY A 241 -5.51 10.00 9.48
C GLY A 241 -6.73 9.63 10.34
N ARG A 242 -6.77 10.06 11.61
CA ARG A 242 -7.95 9.86 12.49
C ARG A 242 -9.20 10.57 11.95
N GLN A 243 -9.05 11.79 11.43
CA GLN A 243 -10.15 12.52 10.81
C GLN A 243 -10.70 11.77 9.59
N GLN A 244 -9.82 11.37 8.66
CA GLN A 244 -10.18 10.59 7.49
C GLN A 244 -10.84 9.25 7.87
N TYR A 245 -10.33 8.58 8.90
CA TYR A 245 -10.87 7.33 9.39
C TYR A 245 -12.29 7.47 9.95
N GLY A 246 -12.59 8.56 10.66
CA GLY A 246 -13.93 8.84 11.16
C GLY A 246 -14.96 8.94 10.03
N LEU A 247 -14.62 9.66 8.96
CA LEU A 247 -15.44 9.77 7.75
C LEU A 247 -15.55 8.43 7.01
N TYR A 248 -14.43 7.72 6.86
CA TYR A 248 -14.40 6.40 6.23
C TYR A 248 -15.30 5.40 6.95
N ARG A 249 -15.23 5.32 8.29
CA ARG A 249 -16.15 4.51 9.09
C ARG A 249 -17.61 4.87 8.85
N ARG A 250 -17.93 6.15 8.78
CA ARG A 250 -19.30 6.62 8.55
C ARG A 250 -19.83 6.21 7.19
N TYR A 251 -19.02 6.28 6.14
CA TYR A 251 -19.50 6.12 4.75
C TYR A 251 -19.23 4.74 4.13
N PHE A 252 -18.22 3.99 4.60
CA PHE A 252 -17.78 2.76 3.95
C PHE A 252 -17.90 1.52 4.83
N VAL A 253 -17.83 1.64 6.15
CA VAL A 253 -18.00 0.48 7.03
C VAL A 253 -19.48 0.13 7.09
N ALA A 254 -19.81 -1.03 6.53
CA ALA A 254 -21.16 -1.57 6.56
C ALA A 254 -21.18 -2.89 7.33
N SER A 255 -22.35 -3.26 7.82
CA SER A 255 -22.63 -4.63 8.24
C SER A 255 -23.75 -5.19 7.36
N ARG A 256 -23.59 -6.43 6.92
CA ARG A 256 -24.66 -7.17 6.24
C ARG A 256 -24.74 -8.56 6.82
N LEU A 257 -25.95 -8.96 7.22
CA LEU A 257 -26.20 -10.25 7.90
C LEU A 257 -25.30 -10.47 9.12
N GLY A 258 -24.96 -9.39 9.85
CA GLY A 258 -24.08 -9.45 11.02
C GLY A 258 -22.58 -9.51 10.72
N LEU A 259 -22.15 -9.59 9.45
CA LEU A 259 -20.75 -9.59 9.05
C LEU A 259 -20.27 -8.16 8.69
N PRO A 260 -19.14 -7.70 9.26
CA PRO A 260 -18.55 -6.42 8.88
C PRO A 260 -17.95 -6.51 7.47
N GLY A 261 -18.15 -5.47 6.67
CA GLY A 261 -17.61 -5.35 5.31
C GLY A 261 -17.32 -3.90 4.95
N ILE A 262 -16.44 -3.71 3.97
CA ILE A 262 -16.07 -2.40 3.43
C ILE A 262 -16.77 -2.23 2.09
N ARG A 263 -17.53 -1.14 1.95
CA ARG A 263 -18.15 -0.78 0.67
C ARG A 263 -17.10 -0.29 -0.32
N GLU A 264 -17.32 -0.49 -1.62
CA GLU A 264 -16.47 0.13 -2.64
C GLU A 264 -16.85 1.60 -2.90
N TYR A 265 -18.15 1.88 -2.90
CA TYR A 265 -18.70 3.24 -3.01
C TYR A 265 -19.29 3.70 -1.67
N PRO A 266 -19.24 5.02 -1.36
CA PRO A 266 -19.88 5.58 -0.18
C PRO A 266 -21.33 5.12 -0.01
N GLN A 267 -21.82 5.07 1.23
CA GLN A 267 -23.22 4.81 1.52
C GLN A 267 -24.11 5.80 0.75
N GLY A 268 -25.10 5.28 0.02
CA GLY A 268 -25.99 6.07 -0.84
C GLY A 268 -25.51 6.23 -2.29
N GLN A 269 -24.30 5.77 -2.63
CA GLN A 269 -23.79 5.76 -4.01
C GLN A 269 -23.65 4.33 -4.55
N PHE A 270 -23.82 4.19 -5.86
CA PHE A 270 -23.69 2.94 -6.60
C PHE A 270 -22.85 3.15 -7.86
N GLY A 271 -21.98 2.18 -8.16
CA GLY A 271 -21.21 2.13 -9.41
C GLY A 271 -20.76 0.71 -9.70
N LEU A 272 -20.35 0.46 -10.95
CA LEU A 272 -19.72 -0.80 -11.35
C LEU A 272 -18.30 -0.84 -10.75
N GLY A 273 -17.83 -2.02 -10.32
CA GLY A 273 -16.44 -2.19 -9.90
C GLY A 273 -15.47 -1.84 -11.03
N ASP A 274 -14.32 -1.29 -10.67
CA ASP A 274 -13.17 -1.16 -11.58
C ASP A 274 -12.21 -2.35 -11.40
N VAL A 275 -11.09 -2.29 -12.12
CA VAL A 275 -10.04 -3.32 -12.08
C VAL A 275 -9.50 -3.53 -10.66
N ASP A 276 -9.43 -2.47 -9.84
CA ASP A 276 -8.91 -2.49 -8.46
C ASP A 276 -9.91 -3.02 -7.43
N SER A 277 -11.20 -2.92 -7.73
CA SER A 277 -12.30 -3.37 -6.88
C SER A 277 -12.38 -4.90 -6.77
N GLY A 278 -11.89 -5.61 -7.79
CA GLY A 278 -12.38 -6.97 -8.08
C GLY A 278 -13.88 -6.98 -8.39
N PRO A 279 -14.52 -8.16 -8.52
CA PRO A 279 -15.98 -8.22 -8.67
C PRO A 279 -16.67 -7.58 -7.46
N VAL A 280 -17.37 -6.48 -7.70
CA VAL A 280 -18.24 -5.84 -6.72
C VAL A 280 -19.52 -6.67 -6.61
N LEU A 281 -19.51 -7.66 -5.72
CA LEU A 281 -20.73 -8.36 -5.33
C LEU A 281 -21.48 -7.50 -4.31
N TRP A 282 -22.53 -6.86 -4.77
CA TRP A 282 -23.45 -6.05 -3.96
C TRP A 282 -22.83 -4.83 -3.26
N GLY A 283 -21.77 -4.24 -3.80
CA GLY A 283 -21.17 -3.02 -3.26
C GLY A 283 -20.09 -3.24 -2.21
N ILE A 284 -19.65 -4.48 -1.97
CA ILE A 284 -18.48 -4.83 -1.15
C ILE A 284 -17.38 -5.31 -2.10
N GLY A 285 -16.25 -4.60 -2.13
CA GLY A 285 -15.11 -4.91 -3.01
C GLY A 285 -14.34 -6.12 -2.48
N GLY A 286 -14.57 -7.29 -3.08
CA GLY A 286 -13.76 -8.49 -2.87
C GLY A 286 -12.79 -8.61 -4.03
N ALA A 287 -11.51 -8.31 -3.82
CA ALA A 287 -10.51 -8.46 -4.87
C ALA A 287 -10.56 -9.89 -5.49
N ALA A 288 -10.73 -9.89 -6.82
CA ALA A 288 -10.61 -10.97 -7.81
C ALA A 288 -11.46 -12.26 -7.65
N HIS A 289 -12.60 -12.31 -8.36
CA HIS A 289 -13.14 -13.50 -9.05
C HIS A 289 -13.84 -13.05 -10.36
N GLY A 290 -13.08 -12.71 -11.40
CA GLY A 290 -13.61 -12.62 -12.76
C GLY A 290 -13.81 -14.02 -13.36
N PRO A 291 -14.72 -14.21 -14.34
CA PRO A 291 -15.04 -15.51 -14.93
C PRO A 291 -13.95 -15.93 -15.92
N ALA A 292 -12.78 -16.29 -15.41
CA ALA A 292 -11.75 -17.02 -16.16
C ALA A 292 -11.30 -18.21 -15.30
N LEU A 293 -12.04 -19.31 -15.42
CA LEU A 293 -11.59 -20.67 -15.09
C LEU A 293 -10.21 -20.86 -15.76
N ARG A 294 -9.12 -21.40 -15.19
CA ARG A 294 -8.98 -22.47 -14.19
C ARG A 294 -7.49 -22.56 -13.78
N ARG A 295 -7.09 -21.99 -12.64
CA ARG A 295 -5.93 -22.48 -11.85
C ARG A 295 -6.16 -22.19 -10.36
N PRO A 296 -6.39 -23.20 -9.50
CA PRO A 296 -6.63 -22.97 -8.09
C PRO A 296 -5.34 -22.55 -7.38
N GLY A 297 -5.34 -21.39 -6.73
CA GLY A 297 -4.45 -21.17 -5.57
C GLY A 297 -3.51 -19.96 -5.59
N ALA A 298 -3.36 -19.20 -6.69
CA ALA A 298 -2.50 -17.99 -6.69
C ALA A 298 -3.27 -16.71 -6.29
N GLY A 299 -4.45 -16.47 -6.86
CA GLY A 299 -5.24 -15.25 -6.60
C GLY A 299 -5.91 -15.17 -5.23
N ARG A 300 -6.24 -16.32 -4.61
CA ARG A 300 -6.93 -16.36 -3.30
C ARG A 300 -6.05 -15.86 -2.14
N GLY A 301 -4.73 -16.10 -2.20
CA GLY A 301 -3.81 -15.71 -1.13
C GLY A 301 -3.56 -14.20 -1.05
N ALA A 302 -3.40 -13.54 -2.20
CA ALA A 302 -3.20 -12.10 -2.29
C ALA A 302 -4.47 -11.31 -1.88
N ALA A 303 -5.65 -11.78 -2.29
CA ALA A 303 -6.93 -11.19 -1.89
C ALA A 303 -7.18 -11.30 -0.38
N GLN A 304 -6.81 -12.44 0.25
CA GLN A 304 -6.89 -12.62 1.70
C GLN A 304 -5.91 -11.72 2.46
N LEU A 305 -4.70 -11.51 1.95
CA LEU A 305 -3.74 -10.56 2.54
C LEU A 305 -4.27 -9.12 2.48
N ALA A 306 -4.82 -8.70 1.34
CA ALA A 306 -5.45 -7.38 1.18
C ALA A 306 -6.68 -7.19 2.07
N GLN A 307 -7.47 -8.24 2.30
CA GLN A 307 -8.59 -8.21 3.25
C GLN A 307 -8.11 -8.13 4.70
N ARG A 308 -6.99 -8.78 5.05
CA ARG A 308 -6.40 -8.73 6.40
C ARG A 308 -5.76 -7.37 6.72
N LEU A 309 -5.12 -6.73 5.75
CA LEU A 309 -4.65 -5.33 5.87
C LEU A 309 -5.83 -4.38 6.17
N ARG A 310 -7.01 -4.65 5.61
CA ARG A 310 -8.26 -3.90 5.90
C ARG A 310 -8.79 -4.14 7.32
N HIS A 311 -8.68 -5.36 7.85
CA HIS A 311 -9.10 -5.67 9.23
C HIS A 311 -8.19 -5.02 10.30
N GLY A 312 -6.89 -4.85 10.02
CA GLY A 312 -5.93 -4.20 10.92
C GLY A 312 -6.18 -2.70 11.15
N LEU A 313 -6.92 -2.02 10.25
CA LEU A 313 -7.21 -0.59 10.37
C LEU A 313 -8.03 -0.25 11.62
N HIS A 314 -8.97 -1.11 12.03
CA HIS A 314 -9.78 -0.86 13.22
C HIS A 314 -8.95 -0.87 14.50
N GLN A 315 -7.98 -1.77 14.63
CA GLN A 315 -7.13 -1.84 15.82
C GLN A 315 -6.15 -0.66 15.91
N ARG A 316 -5.69 -0.15 14.77
CA ARG A 316 -4.72 0.96 14.70
C ARG A 316 -5.33 2.35 14.96
N TRP A 317 -6.62 2.53 14.70
CA TRP A 317 -7.28 3.84 14.79
C TRP A 317 -8.35 3.94 15.89
N ALA A 318 -8.64 2.84 16.60
CA ALA A 318 -9.59 2.82 17.72
C ALA A 318 -8.94 3.09 19.10
N ALA A 319 -7.61 3.27 19.15
CA ALA A 319 -6.86 3.76 20.30
C ALA A 319 -6.54 5.25 20.12
#